data_AF-A0A938R6A7-F1
#
_entry.id   AF-A0A938R6A7-F1
#
_cell.length_a   1.000
_cell.length_b   1.000
_cell.length_c   1.000
_cell.angle_alpha   90.00
_cell.angle_beta   90.00
_cell.angle_gamma   90.00
#
_symmetry.space_group_name_H-M   'P 1'
#
loop_
_entity.id
_entity.type
_entity.pdbx_description
1 polymer ?
#
loop_
_entity_poly.entity_id
_entity_poly.type
_entity_poly.pdbx_seq_one_letter_code
_entity_poly.pdbx_strand_id
1 'polypeptide(L)'
;MDSEKLCKMIDHTLLKPEATAKDFENLCHEARDHGFYAVCVPPQWVSFAKDRIQGSDVKIASVVGFPHGNTFTQVKVSEALAAIDAGADEIDMVIQIGMLRDGDSKAVRDDIQDVVKASKAKRYNVVVKVIIETGVLEKSQKVLACRLAAEAGANFVKTSTGFHPSGGATVSDVTLLRNNSPSTMGVKASGGIRDLKTALAMVGAGATRLGSSASVDILKELKEEKTGTAAKIDPAPLKNLQYQYAWDWFAYHARQRTSMFNYFLVIVAALTTACGWLLARSEPHLFIPAGVVAVIGAVITALFMLLDCRNRDLVHRGERVLKRIEEQQIFREEKAEVSFEGLLLRDKGMEKRTCTEDWRWVSHGKLIKAIQSLIIIMFVLGALYGALYGLGILSSSQHPSGPPVTPQEGTQSQKPSSAVLPGGPSSK
;
A
#
# COMPACT_ATOMS: atom_id res chain seq x y z
N MET A 1 -25.43 22.80 -8.50
CA MET A 1 -24.36 23.36 -9.37
C MET A 1 -24.82 23.21 -10.81
N ASP A 2 -24.65 24.23 -11.66
CA ASP A 2 -24.96 24.07 -13.09
C ASP A 2 -23.77 23.52 -13.89
N SER A 3 -24.03 22.85 -15.02
CA SER A 3 -22.97 22.25 -15.86
C SER A 3 -22.07 23.33 -16.45
N GLU A 4 -22.65 24.43 -16.94
CA GLU A 4 -21.86 25.52 -17.53
C GLU A 4 -20.96 26.15 -16.47
N LYS A 5 -21.52 26.40 -15.28
CA LYS A 5 -20.76 26.92 -14.14
C LYS A 5 -19.62 25.99 -13.73
N LEU A 6 -19.84 24.68 -13.70
CA LEU A 6 -18.79 23.72 -13.36
C LEU A 6 -17.69 23.68 -14.43
N CYS A 7 -18.04 23.70 -15.72
CA CYS A 7 -17.06 23.76 -16.81
C CYS A 7 -16.14 24.98 -16.67
N LYS A 8 -16.72 26.15 -16.35
CA LYS A 8 -15.96 27.40 -16.11
C LYS A 8 -15.15 27.42 -14.82
N MET A 9 -15.18 26.34 -14.04
CA MET A 9 -14.31 26.12 -12.88
C MET A 9 -13.24 25.05 -13.14
N ILE A 10 -13.19 24.41 -14.31
CA ILE A 10 -12.27 23.29 -14.56
C ILE A 10 -11.12 23.70 -15.48
N ASP A 11 -9.90 23.51 -14.99
CA ASP A 11 -8.68 23.44 -15.79
C ASP A 11 -8.47 21.97 -16.20
N HIS A 12 -8.79 21.65 -17.45
CA HIS A 12 -8.66 20.30 -18.01
C HIS A 12 -7.19 20.00 -18.27
N THR A 13 -6.63 19.03 -17.54
CA THR A 13 -5.18 18.94 -17.32
C THR A 13 -4.58 17.67 -17.91
N LEU A 14 -3.48 17.84 -18.65
CA LEU A 14 -2.59 16.74 -19.07
C LEU A 14 -1.13 17.18 -18.90
N LEU A 15 -0.43 16.57 -17.96
CA LEU A 15 0.97 16.88 -17.62
C LEU A 15 1.89 15.65 -17.62
N LYS A 16 1.37 14.51 -18.11
CA LYS A 16 2.12 13.25 -18.16
C LYS A 16 3.31 13.39 -19.12
N PRO A 17 4.53 12.96 -18.73
CA PRO A 17 5.71 13.09 -19.58
C PRO A 17 5.63 12.26 -20.88
N GLU A 18 4.87 11.17 -20.88
CA GLU A 18 4.65 10.29 -22.03
C GLU A 18 3.57 10.80 -23.00
N ALA A 19 2.88 11.90 -22.70
CA ALA A 19 1.80 12.43 -23.52
C ALA A 19 2.31 12.91 -24.89
N THR A 20 1.59 12.53 -25.94
CA THR A 20 1.91 12.80 -27.34
C THR A 20 1.11 13.98 -27.90
N ALA A 21 1.49 14.46 -29.08
CA ALA A 21 0.73 15.49 -29.80
C ALA A 21 -0.77 15.14 -29.95
N LYS A 22 -1.08 13.86 -30.19
CA LYS A 22 -2.45 13.37 -30.31
C LYS A 22 -3.22 13.50 -29.00
N ASP A 23 -2.58 13.24 -27.87
CA ASP A 23 -3.21 13.38 -26.55
C ASP A 23 -3.51 14.85 -26.24
N PHE A 24 -2.61 15.77 -26.59
CA PHE A 24 -2.85 17.21 -26.46
C PHE A 24 -3.92 17.73 -27.43
N GLU A 25 -4.03 17.15 -28.62
CA GLU A 25 -5.11 17.46 -29.56
C GLU A 25 -6.47 17.06 -29.00
N ASN A 26 -6.59 15.84 -28.48
CA ASN A 26 -7.79 15.37 -27.81
C ASN A 26 -8.16 16.26 -26.61
N LEU A 27 -7.18 16.60 -25.76
CA LEU A 27 -7.39 17.51 -24.62
C LEU A 27 -7.99 18.86 -25.07
N CYS A 28 -7.46 19.43 -26.15
CA CYS A 28 -7.95 20.70 -26.69
C CYS A 28 -9.36 20.57 -27.28
N HIS A 29 -9.63 19.47 -27.99
CA HIS A 29 -10.97 19.18 -28.53
C HIS A 29 -11.99 19.05 -27.40
N GLU A 30 -11.72 18.21 -26.41
CA GLU A 30 -12.59 18.00 -25.25
C GLU A 30 -12.86 19.32 -24.50
N ALA A 31 -11.83 20.15 -24.32
CA ALA A 31 -11.99 21.45 -23.66
C ALA A 31 -12.87 22.43 -24.43
N ARG A 32 -12.78 22.43 -25.76
CA ARG A 32 -13.65 23.26 -26.61
C ARG A 32 -15.09 22.74 -26.58
N ASP A 33 -15.27 21.45 -26.78
CA ASP A 33 -16.59 20.81 -26.88
C ASP A 33 -17.39 20.96 -25.58
N HIS A 34 -16.71 20.92 -24.44
CA HIS A 34 -17.33 21.06 -23.12
C HIS A 34 -17.27 22.49 -22.57
N GLY A 35 -16.52 23.39 -23.20
CA GLY A 35 -16.37 24.77 -22.75
C GLY A 35 -15.66 24.90 -21.39
N PHE A 36 -14.68 24.03 -21.11
CA PHE A 36 -13.85 24.11 -19.91
C PHE A 36 -13.15 25.47 -19.79
N TYR A 37 -12.77 25.86 -18.57
CA TYR A 37 -12.14 27.16 -18.34
C TYR A 37 -10.79 27.26 -19.05
N ALA A 38 -9.93 26.26 -18.85
CA ALA A 38 -8.60 26.20 -19.44
C ALA A 38 -8.22 24.77 -19.81
N VAL A 39 -7.27 24.63 -20.73
CA VAL A 39 -6.39 23.46 -20.79
C VAL A 39 -5.11 23.75 -20.02
N CYS A 40 -4.63 22.78 -19.25
CA CYS A 40 -3.37 22.88 -18.51
C CYS A 40 -2.35 21.88 -19.08
N VAL A 41 -1.28 22.41 -19.68
CA VAL A 41 -0.27 21.64 -20.43
C VAL A 41 1.16 21.99 -19.98
N PRO A 42 2.17 21.16 -20.29
CA PRO A 42 3.57 21.51 -20.04
C PRO A 42 4.02 22.68 -20.94
N PRO A 43 5.03 23.48 -20.55
CA PRO A 43 5.47 24.67 -21.29
C PRO A 43 5.72 24.45 -22.79
N GLN A 44 6.34 23.32 -23.15
CA GLN A 44 6.65 22.99 -24.55
C GLN A 44 5.41 22.81 -25.45
N TRP A 45 4.23 22.55 -24.86
CA TRP A 45 2.98 22.30 -25.58
C TRP A 45 2.06 23.52 -25.63
N VAL A 46 2.47 24.65 -25.04
CA VAL A 46 1.63 25.86 -24.95
C VAL A 46 1.23 26.39 -26.32
N SER A 47 2.20 26.60 -27.23
CA SER A 47 1.90 27.10 -28.59
C SER A 47 1.02 26.11 -29.36
N PHE A 48 1.31 24.82 -29.26
CA PHE A 48 0.55 23.75 -29.91
C PHE A 48 -0.92 23.72 -29.45
N ALA A 49 -1.14 23.83 -28.14
CA ALA A 49 -2.48 23.88 -27.55
C ALA A 49 -3.19 25.18 -27.93
N LYS A 50 -2.46 26.31 -27.92
CA LYS A 50 -3.01 27.63 -28.27
C LYS A 50 -3.62 27.64 -29.68
N ASP A 51 -2.91 27.06 -30.65
CA ASP A 51 -3.40 26.95 -32.03
C ASP A 51 -4.68 26.13 -32.13
N ARG A 52 -4.78 25.05 -31.35
CA ARG A 52 -5.94 24.12 -31.39
C ARG A 52 -7.19 24.65 -30.72
N ILE A 53 -7.05 25.62 -29.81
CA ILE A 53 -8.17 26.26 -29.13
C ILE A 53 -8.53 27.64 -29.70
N GLN A 54 -7.94 28.03 -30.83
CA GLN A 54 -8.29 29.28 -31.51
C GLN A 54 -9.79 29.34 -31.81
N GLY A 55 -10.37 30.53 -31.63
CA GLY A 55 -11.81 30.76 -31.78
C GLY A 55 -12.68 30.26 -30.62
N SER A 56 -12.07 29.80 -29.52
CA SER A 56 -12.80 29.46 -28.28
C SER A 56 -12.41 30.37 -27.12
N ASP A 57 -13.24 30.39 -26.08
CA ASP A 57 -12.96 31.13 -24.83
C ASP A 57 -12.05 30.38 -23.86
N VAL A 58 -11.61 29.16 -24.21
CA VAL A 58 -10.73 28.33 -23.39
C VAL A 58 -9.40 29.06 -23.19
N LYS A 59 -8.87 29.07 -21.97
CA LYS A 59 -7.56 29.64 -21.63
C LYS A 59 -6.45 28.60 -21.75
N ILE A 60 -5.22 29.05 -21.93
CA ILE A 60 -4.05 28.19 -21.78
C ILE A 60 -3.43 28.40 -20.40
N ALA A 61 -3.41 27.36 -19.58
CA ALA A 61 -2.60 27.31 -18.37
C ALA A 61 -1.34 26.47 -18.62
N SER A 62 -0.21 26.92 -18.09
CA SER A 62 1.05 26.16 -18.08
C SER A 62 1.62 26.09 -16.67
N VAL A 63 2.50 25.11 -16.44
CA VAL A 63 3.18 24.92 -15.16
C VAL A 63 4.61 25.48 -15.17
N VAL A 64 5.14 25.90 -14.02
CA VAL A 64 6.50 26.45 -13.86
C VAL A 64 7.19 25.89 -12.61
N GLY A 65 8.47 25.54 -12.74
CA GLY A 65 9.25 24.86 -11.71
C GLY A 65 8.64 23.51 -11.35
N PHE A 66 7.91 22.88 -12.27
CA PHE A 66 7.02 21.76 -11.99
C PHE A 66 7.69 20.40 -12.23
N PRO A 67 7.37 19.36 -11.43
CA PRO A 67 6.48 19.37 -10.26
C PRO A 67 7.17 19.71 -8.95
N HIS A 68 8.50 19.77 -8.90
CA HIS A 68 9.22 19.72 -7.61
C HIS A 68 9.45 21.09 -6.94
N GLY A 69 9.44 22.18 -7.70
CA GLY A 69 9.67 23.53 -7.21
C GLY A 69 11.10 23.83 -6.74
N ASN A 70 12.01 22.86 -6.80
CA ASN A 70 13.38 22.90 -6.28
C ASN A 70 14.43 23.32 -7.33
N THR A 71 14.12 24.37 -8.09
CA THR A 71 15.04 24.98 -9.06
C THR A 71 15.27 26.45 -8.74
N PHE A 72 16.23 27.08 -9.40
CA PHE A 72 16.54 28.50 -9.22
C PHE A 72 15.37 29.40 -9.63
N THR A 73 15.17 30.49 -8.90
CA THR A 73 14.14 31.51 -9.20
C THR A 73 14.30 32.07 -10.62
N GLN A 74 15.53 32.32 -11.08
CA GLN A 74 15.79 32.84 -12.43
C GLN A 74 15.34 31.84 -13.52
N VAL A 75 15.42 30.53 -13.24
CA VAL A 75 14.93 29.50 -14.15
C VAL A 75 13.40 29.51 -14.18
N LYS A 76 12.73 29.60 -13.02
CA LYS A 76 11.26 29.74 -12.97
C LYS A 76 10.77 30.99 -13.70
N VAL A 77 11.45 32.12 -13.52
CA VAL A 77 11.14 33.37 -14.23
C VAL A 77 11.30 33.19 -15.74
N SER A 78 12.42 32.60 -16.18
CA SER A 78 12.67 32.37 -17.61
C SER A 78 11.65 31.42 -18.23
N GLU A 79 11.29 30.35 -17.53
CA GLU A 79 10.26 29.38 -17.95
C GLU A 79 8.88 30.01 -18.02
N ALA A 80 8.50 30.85 -17.03
CA ALA A 80 7.24 31.58 -17.04
C ALA A 80 7.15 32.54 -18.24
N LEU A 81 8.22 33.31 -18.49
CA LEU A 81 8.29 34.23 -19.63
C LEU A 81 8.18 33.49 -20.97
N ALA A 82 8.89 32.36 -21.12
CA ALA A 82 8.82 31.53 -22.31
C ALA A 82 7.41 30.95 -22.53
N ALA A 83 6.75 30.48 -21.47
CA ALA A 83 5.37 29.99 -21.56
C ALA A 83 4.39 31.13 -21.95
N ILE A 84 4.57 32.33 -21.40
CA ILE A 84 3.74 33.50 -21.76
C ILE A 84 3.96 33.91 -23.21
N ASP A 85 5.21 33.91 -23.69
CA ASP A 85 5.55 34.16 -25.09
C ASP A 85 4.92 33.13 -26.04
N ALA A 86 4.86 31.87 -25.63
CA ALA A 86 4.18 30.81 -26.37
C ALA A 86 2.64 30.92 -26.32
N GLY A 87 2.07 31.80 -25.50
CA GLY A 87 0.63 32.08 -25.45
C GLY A 87 -0.09 31.64 -24.17
N ALA A 88 0.62 31.29 -23.09
CA ALA A 88 0.01 30.92 -21.81
C ALA A 88 -0.67 32.12 -21.14
N ASP A 89 -1.95 31.99 -20.83
CA ASP A 89 -2.79 32.96 -20.12
C ASP A 89 -2.67 32.85 -18.59
N GLU A 90 -2.35 31.65 -18.09
CA GLU A 90 -2.16 31.39 -16.67
C GLU A 90 -0.89 30.56 -16.40
N ILE A 91 -0.22 30.84 -15.30
CA ILE A 91 1.00 30.15 -14.83
C ILE A 91 0.72 29.50 -13.48
N ASP A 92 0.88 28.18 -13.39
CA ASP A 92 0.80 27.39 -12.17
C ASP A 92 2.22 27.04 -11.69
N MET A 93 2.82 27.90 -10.85
CA MET A 93 4.18 27.69 -10.34
C MET A 93 4.21 26.83 -9.07
N VAL A 94 5.29 26.07 -8.85
CA VAL A 94 5.52 25.35 -7.58
C VAL A 94 6.47 26.14 -6.67
N ILE A 95 6.11 26.32 -5.40
CA ILE A 95 6.98 26.99 -4.42
C ILE A 95 8.27 26.20 -4.15
N GLN A 96 9.28 26.85 -3.57
CA GLN A 96 10.42 26.15 -3.00
C GLN A 96 10.02 25.47 -1.68
N ILE A 97 9.48 24.25 -1.78
CA ILE A 97 8.93 23.49 -0.64
C ILE A 97 9.97 23.30 0.48
N GLY A 98 11.21 22.96 0.11
CA GLY A 98 12.30 22.77 1.08
C GLY A 98 12.59 24.04 1.90
N MET A 99 12.71 25.18 1.22
CA MET A 99 12.96 26.48 1.87
C MET A 99 11.83 26.86 2.83
N LEU A 100 10.57 26.57 2.48
CA LEU A 100 9.44 26.80 3.39
C LEU A 100 9.54 25.92 4.64
N ARG A 101 9.96 24.66 4.48
CA ARG A 101 10.12 23.72 5.59
C ARG A 101 11.29 24.09 6.51
N ASP A 102 12.35 24.66 5.95
CA ASP A 102 13.50 25.18 6.68
C ASP A 102 13.24 26.56 7.33
N GLY A 103 12.06 27.13 7.11
CA GLY A 103 11.64 28.40 7.71
C GLY A 103 12.09 29.64 6.93
N ASP A 104 12.73 29.50 5.77
CA ASP A 104 13.14 30.61 4.92
C ASP A 104 11.95 31.17 4.12
N SER A 105 11.07 31.87 4.85
CA SER A 105 9.89 32.52 4.31
C SER A 105 10.24 33.62 3.31
N LYS A 106 11.41 34.26 3.45
CA LYS A 106 11.85 35.33 2.57
C LYS A 106 12.20 34.76 1.20
N ALA A 107 13.00 33.68 1.14
CA ALA A 107 13.33 33.03 -0.12
C ALA A 107 12.08 32.57 -0.86
N VAL A 108 11.11 31.96 -0.16
CA VAL A 108 9.84 31.51 -0.76
C VAL A 108 9.01 32.67 -1.31
N ARG A 109 8.86 33.76 -0.55
CA ARG A 109 8.11 34.93 -0.99
C ARG A 109 8.77 35.61 -2.19
N ASP A 110 10.08 35.79 -2.14
CA ASP A 110 10.84 36.46 -3.20
C ASP A 110 10.79 35.61 -4.49
N ASP A 111 10.88 34.28 -4.39
CA ASP A 111 10.69 33.34 -5.51
C ASP A 111 9.33 33.49 -6.21
N ILE A 112 8.25 33.57 -5.42
CA ILE A 112 6.90 33.80 -5.95
C ILE A 112 6.79 35.20 -6.55
N GLN A 113 7.30 36.21 -5.85
CA GLN A 113 7.17 37.61 -6.25
C GLN A 113 7.87 37.89 -7.57
N ASP A 114 9.04 37.29 -7.81
CA ASP A 114 9.79 37.48 -9.05
C ASP A 114 9.06 36.86 -10.24
N VAL A 115 8.48 35.66 -10.08
CA VAL A 115 7.63 35.05 -11.13
C VAL A 115 6.38 35.89 -11.39
N VAL A 116 5.71 36.39 -10.35
CA VAL A 116 4.52 37.26 -10.49
C VAL A 116 4.87 38.56 -11.20
N LYS A 117 5.93 39.26 -10.77
CA LYS A 117 6.38 40.52 -11.36
C LYS A 117 6.77 40.34 -12.82
N ALA A 118 7.59 39.34 -13.14
CA ALA A 118 8.01 39.06 -14.50
C ALA A 118 6.81 38.73 -15.40
N SER A 119 5.89 37.88 -14.92
CA SER A 119 4.69 37.50 -15.67
C SER A 119 3.80 38.70 -16.01
N LYS A 120 3.54 39.57 -15.01
CA LYS A 120 2.69 40.77 -15.19
C LYS A 120 3.39 41.86 -15.99
N ALA A 121 4.71 42.00 -15.88
CA ALA A 121 5.50 42.91 -16.72
C ALA A 121 5.46 42.48 -18.18
N LYS A 122 5.46 41.17 -18.45
CA LYS A 122 5.31 40.62 -19.80
C LYS A 122 3.91 40.81 -20.35
N ARG A 123 2.89 40.51 -19.56
CA ARG A 123 1.48 40.71 -19.91
C ARG A 123 0.63 40.88 -18.65
N TYR A 124 0.06 42.07 -18.48
CA TYR A 124 -0.57 42.51 -17.24
C TYR A 124 -1.67 41.58 -16.69
N ASN A 125 -2.44 40.93 -17.58
CA ASN A 125 -3.56 40.07 -17.21
C ASN A 125 -3.19 38.58 -17.02
N VAL A 126 -1.91 38.22 -17.03
CA VAL A 126 -1.50 36.84 -16.73
C VAL A 126 -1.84 36.49 -15.29
N VAL A 127 -2.52 35.36 -15.11
CA VAL A 127 -2.90 34.82 -13.79
C VAL A 127 -1.77 33.94 -13.28
N VAL A 128 -1.27 34.19 -12.07
CA VAL A 128 -0.28 33.32 -11.42
C VAL A 128 -0.92 32.56 -10.26
N LYS A 129 -0.81 31.23 -10.28
CA LYS A 129 -1.29 30.29 -9.27
C LYS A 129 -0.11 29.62 -8.59
N VAL A 130 -0.12 29.57 -7.26
CA VAL A 130 1.00 29.07 -6.46
C VAL A 130 0.67 27.71 -5.88
N ILE A 131 1.28 26.65 -6.40
CA ILE A 131 1.18 25.28 -5.90
C ILE A 131 2.05 25.16 -4.65
N ILE A 132 1.44 24.82 -3.52
CA ILE A 132 2.14 24.69 -2.23
C ILE A 132 2.46 23.23 -1.87
N GLU A 133 1.89 22.27 -2.59
CA GLU A 133 1.98 20.83 -2.32
C GLU A 133 1.54 20.48 -0.90
N THR A 134 0.24 20.60 -0.64
CA THR A 134 -0.35 20.43 0.71
C THR A 134 -0.03 19.09 1.37
N GLY A 135 0.25 18.04 0.58
CA GLY A 135 0.57 16.70 1.07
C GLY A 135 1.84 16.59 1.91
N VAL A 136 2.76 17.55 1.80
CA VAL A 136 4.08 17.51 2.47
C VAL A 136 4.31 18.66 3.44
N LEU A 137 3.27 19.47 3.69
CA LEU A 137 3.35 20.63 4.58
C LEU A 137 2.49 20.43 5.83
N GLU A 138 2.97 20.97 6.94
CA GLU A 138 2.18 21.11 8.15
C GLU A 138 1.12 22.21 8.01
N LYS A 139 0.12 22.19 8.89
CA LYS A 139 -0.95 23.20 8.90
C LYS A 139 -0.43 24.63 8.99
N SER A 140 0.57 24.88 9.85
CA SER A 140 1.23 26.17 10.02
C SER A 140 1.92 26.64 8.74
N GLN A 141 2.62 25.72 8.06
CA GLN A 141 3.31 25.98 6.79
C GLN A 141 2.33 26.27 5.65
N LYS A 142 1.18 25.58 5.60
CA LYS A 142 0.10 25.87 4.63
C LYS A 142 -0.44 27.28 4.79
N VAL A 143 -0.71 27.70 6.03
CA VAL A 143 -1.17 29.06 6.36
C VAL A 143 -0.12 30.10 5.96
N LEU A 144 1.14 29.84 6.30
CA LEU A 144 2.27 30.69 5.92
C LEU A 144 2.36 30.82 4.38
N ALA A 145 2.27 29.72 3.64
CA ALA A 145 2.32 29.74 2.18
C ALA A 145 1.20 30.58 1.54
N CYS A 146 -0.03 30.52 2.07
CA CYS A 146 -1.12 31.39 1.61
C CYS A 146 -0.77 32.87 1.79
N ARG A 147 -0.22 33.24 2.96
CA ARG A 147 0.18 34.60 3.26
C ARG A 147 1.29 35.07 2.31
N LEU A 148 2.35 34.27 2.13
CA LEU A 148 3.47 34.62 1.25
C LEU A 148 3.01 34.76 -0.21
N ALA A 149 2.12 33.89 -0.69
CA ALA A 149 1.54 33.99 -2.03
C ALA A 149 0.72 35.29 -2.21
N ALA A 150 -0.08 35.67 -1.20
CA ALA A 150 -0.84 36.91 -1.22
C ALA A 150 0.07 38.15 -1.19
N GLU A 151 1.08 38.18 -0.31
CA GLU A 151 2.08 39.26 -0.24
C GLU A 151 2.88 39.42 -1.54
N ALA A 152 3.16 38.31 -2.23
CA ALA A 152 3.82 38.30 -3.52
C ALA A 152 2.91 38.75 -4.68
N GLY A 153 1.60 38.91 -4.45
CA GLY A 153 0.63 39.36 -5.44
C GLY A 153 0.13 38.28 -6.40
N ALA A 154 0.21 37.00 -5.99
CA ALA A 154 -0.36 35.88 -6.74
C ALA A 154 -1.89 35.96 -6.77
N ASN A 155 -2.49 35.37 -7.81
CA ASN A 155 -3.93 35.37 -8.02
C ASN A 155 -4.61 34.16 -7.38
N PHE A 156 -3.89 33.05 -7.22
CA PHE A 156 -4.40 31.82 -6.62
C PHE A 156 -3.36 31.15 -5.73
N VAL A 157 -3.85 30.46 -4.71
CA VAL A 157 -3.12 29.35 -4.09
C VAL A 157 -3.70 28.03 -4.61
N LYS A 158 -2.83 27.05 -4.87
CA LYS A 158 -3.17 25.74 -5.41
C LYS A 158 -2.66 24.64 -4.47
N THR A 159 -3.50 23.64 -4.27
CA THR A 159 -3.23 22.51 -3.35
C THR A 159 -2.00 21.70 -3.77
N SER A 160 -2.11 20.92 -4.86
CA SER A 160 -1.13 19.87 -5.16
C SER A 160 -0.74 19.78 -6.63
N THR A 161 0.42 19.20 -6.91
CA THR A 161 0.90 18.96 -8.29
C THR A 161 0.23 17.76 -8.95
N GLY A 162 -0.14 16.76 -8.14
CA GLY A 162 -0.60 15.45 -8.60
C GLY A 162 0.52 14.44 -8.86
N PHE A 163 1.80 14.80 -8.61
CA PHE A 163 2.96 13.93 -8.83
C PHE A 163 3.57 13.42 -7.52
N HIS A 164 3.35 14.11 -6.40
CA HIS A 164 3.81 13.62 -5.10
C HIS A 164 2.86 12.54 -4.54
N PRO A 165 3.35 11.40 -4.01
CA PRO A 165 2.51 10.31 -3.50
C PRO A 165 1.54 10.72 -2.37
N SER A 166 1.99 11.62 -1.50
CA SER A 166 1.16 12.20 -0.43
C SER A 166 0.35 13.43 -0.87
N GLY A 167 0.52 13.87 -2.12
CA GLY A 167 -0.20 15.02 -2.67
C GLY A 167 -1.68 14.71 -2.93
N GLY A 168 -2.44 15.76 -3.22
CA GLY A 168 -3.87 15.67 -3.51
C GLY A 168 -4.67 16.84 -2.92
N ALA A 169 -5.92 16.96 -3.31
CA ALA A 169 -6.85 17.91 -2.72
C ALA A 169 -7.69 17.22 -1.64
N THR A 170 -7.70 17.77 -0.43
CA THR A 170 -8.63 17.37 0.63
C THR A 170 -9.56 18.53 0.95
N VAL A 171 -10.80 18.24 1.37
CA VAL A 171 -11.76 19.27 1.81
C VAL A 171 -11.16 20.13 2.93
N SER A 172 -10.49 19.50 3.89
CA SER A 172 -9.82 20.17 5.00
C SER A 172 -8.76 21.17 4.52
N ASP A 173 -7.90 20.76 3.58
CA ASP A 173 -6.88 21.65 3.04
C ASP A 173 -7.51 22.79 2.24
N VAL A 174 -8.48 22.52 1.36
CA VAL A 174 -9.15 23.58 0.58
C VAL A 174 -9.81 24.61 1.50
N THR A 175 -10.53 24.17 2.54
CA THR A 175 -11.11 25.07 3.54
C THR A 175 -10.03 25.87 4.29
N LEU A 176 -8.93 25.23 4.68
CA LEU A 176 -7.79 25.91 5.31
C LEU A 176 -7.22 26.99 4.40
N LEU A 177 -6.95 26.66 3.13
CA LEU A 177 -6.40 27.62 2.17
C LEU A 177 -7.37 28.78 1.95
N ARG A 178 -8.66 28.50 1.79
CA ARG A 178 -9.68 29.53 1.60
C ARG A 178 -9.75 30.49 2.78
N ASN A 179 -9.76 29.98 4.01
CA ASN A 179 -9.84 30.79 5.23
C ASN A 179 -8.59 31.65 5.48
N ASN A 180 -7.45 31.28 4.90
CA ASN A 180 -6.18 31.98 5.09
C ASN A 180 -5.71 32.73 3.83
N SER A 181 -6.59 32.86 2.83
CA SER A 181 -6.33 33.59 1.60
C SER A 181 -7.27 34.79 1.52
N PRO A 182 -6.82 35.98 1.09
CA PRO A 182 -7.70 37.14 0.87
C PRO A 182 -8.84 36.79 -0.09
N SER A 183 -10.01 37.44 0.05
CA SER A 183 -11.18 37.20 -0.81
C SER A 183 -10.90 37.45 -2.30
N THR A 184 -9.91 38.29 -2.61
CA THR A 184 -9.43 38.58 -3.96
C THR A 184 -8.52 37.51 -4.56
N MET A 185 -7.98 36.60 -3.75
CA MET A 185 -7.15 35.48 -4.18
C MET A 185 -7.98 34.20 -4.26
N GLY A 186 -7.94 33.50 -5.39
CA GLY A 186 -8.65 32.24 -5.60
C GLY A 186 -7.97 31.03 -4.94
N VAL A 187 -8.71 29.91 -4.87
CA VAL A 187 -8.17 28.62 -4.42
C VAL A 187 -8.40 27.58 -5.50
N LYS A 188 -7.32 26.94 -5.96
CA LYS A 188 -7.38 25.84 -6.93
C LYS A 188 -7.17 24.49 -6.24
N ALA A 189 -8.20 23.65 -6.26
CA ALA A 189 -8.11 22.27 -5.80
C ALA A 189 -7.62 21.37 -6.94
N SER A 190 -6.58 20.58 -6.73
CA SER A 190 -6.02 19.69 -7.75
C SER A 190 -5.34 18.48 -7.14
N GLY A 191 -5.31 17.38 -7.89
CA GLY A 191 -4.80 16.08 -7.46
C GLY A 191 -5.89 15.22 -6.81
N GLY A 192 -6.16 14.06 -7.42
CA GLY A 192 -7.14 13.09 -6.89
C GLY A 192 -8.62 13.41 -7.15
N ILE A 193 -8.96 14.50 -7.86
CA ILE A 193 -10.35 14.85 -8.19
C ILE A 193 -10.78 14.07 -9.43
N ARG A 194 -11.41 12.90 -9.24
CA ARG A 194 -11.74 11.95 -10.32
C ARG A 194 -13.24 11.79 -10.59
N ASP A 195 -14.08 12.23 -9.67
CA ASP A 195 -15.53 12.05 -9.71
C ASP A 195 -16.26 13.34 -9.32
N LEU A 196 -17.54 13.42 -9.68
CA LEU A 196 -18.38 14.58 -9.44
C LEU A 196 -18.54 14.88 -7.95
N LYS A 197 -18.72 13.86 -7.12
CA LYS A 197 -18.88 14.02 -5.67
C LYS A 197 -17.69 14.76 -5.08
N THR A 198 -16.48 14.34 -5.43
CA THR A 198 -15.23 14.95 -4.98
C THR A 198 -15.10 16.37 -5.53
N ALA A 199 -15.42 16.59 -6.82
CA ALA A 199 -15.40 17.92 -7.42
C ALA A 199 -16.32 18.91 -6.68
N LEU A 200 -17.58 18.52 -6.43
CA LEU A 200 -18.56 19.33 -5.71
C LEU A 200 -18.14 19.57 -4.25
N ALA A 201 -17.55 18.58 -3.59
CA ALA A 201 -17.02 18.73 -2.23
C ALA A 201 -15.90 19.78 -2.18
N MET A 202 -14.98 19.80 -3.14
CA MET A 202 -13.94 20.82 -3.21
C MET A 202 -14.51 22.22 -3.45
N VAL A 203 -15.52 22.35 -4.32
CA VAL A 203 -16.20 23.63 -4.53
C VAL A 203 -16.90 24.09 -3.25
N GLY A 204 -17.63 23.20 -2.57
CA GLY A 204 -18.27 23.49 -1.29
C GLY A 204 -17.28 23.89 -0.20
N ALA A 205 -16.05 23.36 -0.23
CA ALA A 205 -14.97 23.70 0.68
C ALA A 205 -14.35 25.09 0.42
N GLY A 206 -14.68 25.74 -0.71
CA GLY A 206 -14.22 27.07 -1.08
C GLY A 206 -13.27 27.12 -2.28
N ALA A 207 -13.10 26.03 -3.03
CA ALA A 207 -12.34 26.06 -4.28
C ALA A 207 -13.08 26.90 -5.34
N THR A 208 -12.36 27.82 -5.97
CA THR A 208 -12.84 28.63 -7.10
C THR A 208 -12.33 28.12 -8.45
N ARG A 209 -11.39 27.16 -8.43
CA ARG A 209 -10.93 26.41 -9.62
C ARG A 209 -10.62 24.96 -9.24
N LEU A 210 -10.81 24.05 -10.18
CA LEU A 210 -10.49 22.63 -10.10
C LEU A 210 -9.46 22.29 -11.18
N GLY A 211 -8.42 21.53 -10.84
CA GLY A 211 -7.53 20.90 -11.81
C GLY A 211 -7.78 19.40 -11.86
N SER A 212 -8.22 18.88 -13.00
CA SER A 212 -8.50 17.46 -13.18
C SER A 212 -8.20 16.98 -14.60
N SER A 213 -7.76 15.72 -14.71
CA SER A 213 -7.69 14.98 -15.97
C SER A 213 -8.95 14.17 -16.25
N ALA A 214 -9.83 13.98 -15.26
CA ALA A 214 -11.10 13.26 -15.38
C ALA A 214 -12.29 14.21 -15.61
N SER A 215 -12.04 15.38 -16.21
CA SER A 215 -13.03 16.45 -16.37
C SER A 215 -14.26 16.01 -17.17
N VAL A 216 -14.05 15.20 -18.21
CA VAL A 216 -15.12 14.67 -19.06
C VAL A 216 -16.03 13.72 -18.26
N ASP A 217 -15.43 12.82 -17.47
CA ASP A 217 -16.18 11.89 -16.61
C ASP A 217 -17.00 12.64 -15.55
N ILE A 218 -16.41 13.65 -14.91
CA ILE A 218 -17.09 14.52 -13.94
C ILE A 218 -18.32 15.19 -14.56
N LEU A 219 -18.22 15.68 -15.81
CA LEU A 219 -19.37 16.28 -16.49
C LEU A 219 -20.41 15.25 -16.91
N LYS A 220 -19.98 14.06 -17.31
CA LYS A 220 -20.88 12.97 -17.66
C LYS A 220 -21.73 12.58 -16.46
N GLU A 221 -21.11 12.37 -15.30
CA GLU A 221 -21.80 12.09 -14.04
C GLU A 221 -22.81 13.21 -13.69
N LEU A 222 -22.44 14.48 -13.88
CA LEU A 222 -23.34 15.61 -13.59
C LEU A 222 -24.56 15.63 -14.52
N LYS A 223 -24.38 15.30 -15.80
CA LYS A 223 -25.48 15.19 -16.76
C LYS A 223 -26.40 14.06 -16.37
N GLU A 224 -25.86 12.89 -16.05
CA GLU A 224 -26.62 11.71 -15.61
C GLU A 224 -27.43 11.99 -14.33
N GLU A 225 -26.84 12.64 -13.32
CA GLU A 225 -27.54 13.05 -12.09
C GLU A 225 -28.72 13.98 -12.40
N LYS A 226 -28.55 14.94 -13.31
CA LYS A 226 -29.59 15.90 -13.69
C LYS A 226 -30.70 15.33 -14.56
N THR A 227 -30.40 14.41 -15.47
CA THR A 227 -31.40 13.81 -16.35
C THR A 227 -32.20 12.70 -15.65
N GLY A 228 -31.97 12.48 -14.34
CA GLY A 228 -32.54 11.34 -13.61
C GLY A 228 -32.11 10.00 -14.21
N THR A 229 -31.09 10.02 -15.07
CA THR A 229 -30.50 8.88 -15.75
C THR A 229 -29.18 8.52 -15.09
N ALA A 230 -29.01 8.89 -13.81
CA ALA A 230 -28.10 8.18 -12.93
C ALA A 230 -28.50 6.72 -13.08
N ALA A 231 -27.72 5.98 -13.88
CA ALA A 231 -27.95 4.58 -14.10
C ALA A 231 -28.15 4.01 -12.70
N LYS A 232 -29.32 3.41 -12.44
CA LYS A 232 -29.40 2.48 -11.31
C LYS A 232 -28.21 1.58 -11.53
N ILE A 233 -27.16 1.76 -10.73
CA ILE A 233 -26.02 0.88 -10.75
C ILE A 233 -26.69 -0.46 -10.54
N ASP A 234 -26.70 -1.29 -11.58
CA ASP A 234 -27.19 -2.65 -11.44
C ASP A 234 -26.46 -3.17 -10.20
N PRO A 235 -27.13 -3.54 -9.12
CA PRO A 235 -26.40 -4.01 -7.95
C PRO A 235 -25.65 -5.30 -8.27
N ALA A 236 -25.91 -5.95 -9.41
CA ALA A 236 -25.25 -7.18 -9.82
C ALA A 236 -23.73 -7.09 -9.92
N PRO A 237 -23.07 -6.12 -10.60
CA PRO A 237 -21.62 -6.07 -10.68
C PRO A 237 -20.97 -5.77 -9.33
N LEU A 238 -21.59 -4.92 -8.49
CA LEU A 238 -21.08 -4.61 -7.15
C LEU A 238 -21.22 -5.82 -6.21
N LYS A 239 -22.36 -6.53 -6.27
CA LYS A 239 -22.60 -7.78 -5.52
C LYS A 239 -21.68 -8.89 -5.99
N ASN A 240 -21.45 -9.01 -7.31
CA ASN A 240 -20.50 -9.96 -7.88
C ASN A 240 -19.09 -9.66 -7.42
N LEU A 241 -18.69 -8.38 -7.35
CA LEU A 241 -17.38 -7.99 -6.84
C LEU A 241 -17.23 -8.28 -5.33
N GLN A 242 -18.26 -8.01 -4.53
CA GLN A 242 -18.28 -8.34 -3.09
C GLN A 242 -18.20 -9.85 -2.86
N TYR A 243 -18.93 -10.64 -3.65
CA TYR A 243 -18.88 -12.10 -3.61
C TYR A 243 -17.50 -12.61 -4.04
N GLN A 244 -16.95 -12.11 -5.14
CA GLN A 244 -15.61 -12.47 -5.61
C GLN A 244 -14.55 -12.17 -4.55
N TYR A 245 -14.58 -10.98 -3.95
CA TYR A 245 -13.63 -10.61 -2.91
C TYR A 245 -13.76 -11.49 -1.65
N ALA A 246 -14.98 -11.77 -1.20
CA ALA A 246 -15.22 -12.66 -0.07
C ALA A 246 -14.77 -14.10 -0.36
N TRP A 247 -15.01 -14.57 -1.58
CA TRP A 247 -14.58 -15.89 -2.05
C TRP A 247 -13.07 -15.99 -2.16
N ASP A 248 -12.41 -15.00 -2.76
CA ASP A 248 -10.95 -14.96 -2.90
C ASP A 248 -10.26 -14.93 -1.53
N TRP A 249 -10.79 -14.14 -0.58
CA TRP A 249 -10.32 -14.12 0.80
C TRP A 249 -10.46 -15.49 1.48
N PHE A 250 -11.64 -16.11 1.38
CA PHE A 250 -11.89 -17.44 1.93
C PHE A 250 -10.95 -18.49 1.30
N ALA A 251 -10.88 -18.53 -0.02
CA ALA A 251 -10.09 -19.48 -0.79
C ALA A 251 -8.60 -19.35 -0.51
N TYR A 252 -8.09 -18.12 -0.41
CA TYR A 252 -6.69 -17.85 -0.07
C TYR A 252 -6.33 -18.41 1.32
N HIS A 253 -7.11 -18.09 2.35
CA HIS A 253 -6.81 -18.55 3.71
C HIS A 253 -7.10 -20.04 3.93
N ALA A 254 -8.07 -20.61 3.21
CA ALA A 254 -8.31 -22.06 3.19
C ALA A 254 -7.11 -22.80 2.56
N ARG A 255 -6.59 -22.30 1.43
CA ARG A 255 -5.40 -22.84 0.76
C ARG A 255 -4.14 -22.70 1.62
N GLN A 256 -4.01 -21.60 2.35
CA GLN A 256 -2.93 -21.40 3.29
C GLN A 256 -2.98 -22.44 4.43
N ARG A 257 -4.18 -22.76 4.92
CA ARG A 257 -4.37 -23.78 5.96
C ARG A 257 -4.01 -25.19 5.48
N THR A 258 -4.44 -25.59 4.28
CA THR A 258 -4.07 -26.90 3.71
C THR A 258 -2.57 -27.01 3.46
N SER A 259 -1.95 -25.94 2.95
CA SER A 259 -0.50 -25.90 2.72
C SER A 259 0.29 -26.00 4.03
N MET A 260 -0.12 -25.26 5.08
CA MET A 260 0.53 -25.35 6.39
C MET A 260 0.42 -26.74 7.02
N PHE A 261 -0.72 -27.40 6.85
CA PHE A 261 -0.89 -28.77 7.34
C PHE A 261 0.05 -29.75 6.64
N ASN A 262 0.24 -29.63 5.33
CA ASN A 262 1.18 -30.46 4.57
C ASN A 262 2.63 -30.22 5.03
N TYR A 263 3.05 -28.96 5.20
CA TYR A 263 4.39 -28.64 5.73
C TYR A 263 4.60 -29.17 7.15
N PHE A 264 3.58 -29.04 7.99
CA PHE A 264 3.59 -29.57 9.35
C PHE A 264 3.86 -31.08 9.37
N LEU A 265 3.16 -31.84 8.52
CA LEU A 265 3.35 -33.29 8.42
C LEU A 265 4.78 -33.66 8.01
N VAL A 266 5.34 -32.98 6.99
CA VAL A 266 6.70 -33.24 6.50
C VAL A 266 7.73 -32.96 7.60
N ILE A 267 7.61 -31.82 8.30
CA ILE A 267 8.56 -31.41 9.33
C ILE A 267 8.48 -32.34 10.55
N VAL A 268 7.27 -32.66 11.03
CA VAL A 268 7.09 -33.58 12.15
C VAL A 268 7.60 -34.98 11.81
N ALA A 269 7.33 -35.49 10.60
CA ALA A 269 7.85 -36.79 10.17
C ALA A 269 9.39 -36.82 10.15
N ALA A 270 10.03 -35.78 9.61
CA ALA A 270 11.48 -35.66 9.58
C ALA A 270 12.09 -35.60 11.00
N LEU A 271 11.52 -34.78 11.89
CA LEU A 271 11.99 -34.63 13.27
C LEU A 271 11.76 -35.89 14.10
N THR A 272 10.63 -36.58 13.90
CA THR A 272 10.33 -37.86 14.58
C THR A 272 11.31 -38.94 14.12
N THR A 273 11.60 -39.01 12.82
CA THR A 273 12.58 -39.95 12.25
C THR A 273 13.99 -39.67 12.76
N ALA A 274 14.41 -38.40 12.78
CA ALA A 274 15.72 -38.00 13.29
C ALA A 274 15.86 -38.32 14.79
N CYS A 275 14.83 -38.02 15.59
CA CYS A 275 14.79 -38.35 17.01
C CYS A 275 14.86 -39.87 17.24
N GLY A 276 14.05 -40.65 16.50
CA GLY A 276 14.05 -42.11 16.58
C GLY A 276 15.38 -42.74 16.18
N TRP A 277 16.03 -42.24 15.12
CA TRP A 277 17.33 -42.72 14.67
C TRP A 277 18.44 -42.45 15.70
N LEU A 278 18.41 -41.28 16.35
CA LEU A 278 19.37 -40.94 17.41
C LEU A 278 19.18 -41.83 18.65
N LEU A 279 17.94 -42.11 19.03
CA LEU A 279 17.62 -42.96 20.18
C LEU A 279 17.90 -44.45 19.91
N ALA A 280 17.72 -44.93 18.67
CA ALA A 280 17.90 -46.34 18.32
C ALA A 280 19.37 -46.81 18.37
N ARG A 281 20.34 -45.89 18.34
CA ARG A 281 21.76 -46.22 18.44
C ARG A 281 22.22 -46.54 19.86
N SER A 282 21.43 -46.21 20.88
CA SER A 282 21.71 -46.50 22.29
C SER A 282 23.09 -46.03 22.80
N GLU A 283 23.70 -45.06 22.11
CA GLU A 283 25.00 -44.51 22.46
C GLU A 283 24.84 -43.36 23.47
N PRO A 284 25.55 -43.36 24.62
CA PRO A 284 25.39 -42.36 25.67
C PRO A 284 25.51 -40.90 25.21
N HIS A 285 26.39 -40.64 24.23
CA HIS A 285 26.64 -39.30 23.72
C HIS A 285 25.55 -38.77 22.76
N LEU A 286 24.64 -39.62 22.28
CA LEU A 286 23.57 -39.25 21.34
C LEU A 286 22.24 -38.87 22.01
N PHE A 287 22.07 -39.15 23.31
CA PHE A 287 20.84 -38.82 24.05
C PHE A 287 20.61 -37.32 24.21
N ILE A 288 21.67 -36.53 24.44
CA ILE A 288 21.57 -35.06 24.54
C ILE A 288 21.16 -34.45 23.19
N PRO A 289 21.81 -34.79 22.05
CA PRO A 289 21.32 -34.40 20.72
C PRO A 289 19.86 -34.80 20.44
N ALA A 290 19.45 -36.02 20.83
CA ALA A 290 18.06 -36.47 20.67
C ALA A 290 17.08 -35.59 21.47
N GLY A 291 17.46 -35.22 22.70
CA GLY A 291 16.68 -34.32 23.53
C GLY A 291 16.51 -32.93 22.91
N VAL A 292 17.58 -32.38 22.32
CA VAL A 292 17.53 -31.08 21.61
C VAL A 292 16.59 -31.13 20.40
N VAL A 293 16.69 -32.18 19.56
CA VAL A 293 15.79 -32.38 18.41
C VAL A 293 14.33 -32.47 18.87
N ALA A 294 14.08 -33.14 19.99
CA ALA A 294 12.74 -33.27 20.56
C ALA A 294 12.18 -31.92 21.06
N VAL A 295 12.99 -31.08 21.72
CA VAL A 295 12.59 -29.71 22.11
C VAL A 295 12.25 -28.87 20.88
N ILE A 296 13.08 -28.93 19.83
CA ILE A 296 12.82 -28.23 18.57
C ILE A 296 11.49 -28.69 17.96
N GLY A 297 11.21 -30.00 17.97
CA GLY A 297 9.93 -30.57 17.52
C GLY A 297 8.72 -30.05 18.29
N ALA A 298 8.83 -29.96 19.63
CA ALA A 298 7.76 -29.41 20.47
C ALA A 298 7.48 -27.93 20.16
N VAL A 299 8.53 -27.11 20.05
CA VAL A 299 8.42 -25.66 19.75
C VAL A 299 7.81 -25.44 18.37
N ILE A 300 8.31 -26.14 17.34
CA ILE A 300 7.78 -26.03 15.98
C ILE A 300 6.30 -26.44 15.95
N THR A 301 5.93 -27.54 16.61
CA THR A 301 4.53 -27.99 16.67
C THR A 301 3.62 -26.96 17.33
N ALA A 302 4.07 -26.33 18.41
CA ALA A 302 3.33 -25.25 19.08
C ALA A 302 3.14 -24.03 18.17
N LEU A 303 4.18 -23.62 17.42
CA LEU A 303 4.10 -22.53 16.45
C LEU A 303 3.08 -22.83 15.34
N PHE A 304 3.10 -24.05 14.78
CA PHE A 304 2.12 -24.47 13.78
C PHE A 304 0.69 -24.50 14.34
N MET A 305 0.51 -24.86 15.61
CA MET A 305 -0.79 -24.82 16.27
C MET A 305 -1.32 -23.38 16.41
N LEU A 306 -0.46 -22.41 16.75
CA LEU A 306 -0.84 -21.00 16.81
C LEU A 306 -1.21 -20.44 15.43
N LEU A 307 -0.43 -20.79 14.40
CA LEU A 307 -0.68 -20.40 13.02
C LEU A 307 -1.98 -20.99 12.47
N ASP A 308 -2.25 -22.29 12.70
CA ASP A 308 -3.53 -22.91 12.32
C ASP A 308 -4.70 -22.25 13.06
N CYS A 309 -4.54 -21.91 14.35
CA CYS A 309 -5.58 -21.21 15.09
C CYS A 309 -5.92 -19.84 14.49
N ARG A 310 -4.90 -19.06 14.12
CA ARG A 310 -5.09 -17.75 13.47
C ARG A 310 -5.75 -17.90 12.11
N ASN A 311 -5.25 -18.80 11.27
CA ASN A 311 -5.77 -18.97 9.91
C ASN A 311 -7.19 -19.55 9.92
N ARG A 312 -7.55 -20.40 10.88
CA ARG A 312 -8.93 -20.86 11.07
C ARG A 312 -9.88 -19.71 11.40
N ASP A 313 -9.48 -18.74 12.22
CA ASP A 313 -10.30 -17.54 12.49
C ASP A 313 -10.52 -16.71 11.23
N LEU A 314 -9.48 -16.56 10.39
CA LEU A 314 -9.56 -15.84 9.12
C LEU A 314 -10.48 -16.53 8.10
N VAL A 315 -10.43 -17.87 8.04
CA VAL A 315 -11.34 -18.66 7.20
C VAL A 315 -12.79 -18.50 7.67
N HIS A 316 -13.06 -18.59 8.98
CA HIS A 316 -14.40 -18.40 9.53
C HIS A 316 -14.94 -16.97 9.34
N ARG A 317 -14.07 -15.96 9.26
CA ARG A 317 -14.50 -14.60 8.86
C ARG A 317 -14.97 -14.56 7.41
N GLY A 318 -14.19 -15.13 6.49
CA GLY A 318 -14.57 -15.23 5.08
C GLY A 318 -15.87 -16.04 4.88
N GLU A 319 -15.99 -17.18 5.56
CA GLU A 319 -17.19 -18.02 5.57
C GLU A 319 -18.44 -17.28 6.07
N ARG A 320 -18.32 -16.50 7.14
CA ARG A 320 -19.44 -15.68 7.66
C ARG A 320 -19.86 -14.58 6.69
N VAL A 321 -18.93 -13.97 5.96
CA VAL A 321 -19.24 -12.98 4.92
C VAL A 321 -19.99 -13.67 3.78
N LEU A 322 -19.47 -14.79 3.28
CA LEU A 322 -20.08 -15.57 2.19
C LEU A 322 -21.48 -16.05 2.55
N LYS A 323 -21.68 -16.62 3.75
CA LYS A 323 -22.98 -17.09 4.22
C LYS A 323 -24.01 -15.96 4.26
N ARG A 324 -23.61 -14.75 4.69
CA ARG A 324 -24.52 -13.60 4.68
C ARG A 324 -24.83 -13.10 3.27
N ILE A 325 -23.86 -13.11 2.35
CA ILE A 325 -24.09 -12.76 0.95
C ILE A 325 -25.08 -13.75 0.33
N GLU A 326 -24.94 -15.04 0.62
CA GLU A 326 -25.82 -16.12 0.17
C GLU A 326 -27.22 -16.02 0.80
N GLU A 327 -27.33 -15.78 2.11
CA GLU A 327 -28.60 -15.52 2.80
C GLU A 327 -29.33 -14.30 2.21
N GLN A 328 -28.61 -13.22 1.89
CA GLN A 328 -29.18 -12.04 1.22
C GLN A 328 -29.61 -12.33 -0.23
N GLN A 329 -28.92 -13.22 -0.94
CA GLN A 329 -29.31 -13.65 -2.29
C GLN A 329 -30.55 -14.55 -2.29
N ILE A 330 -30.68 -15.44 -1.31
CA ILE A 330 -31.76 -16.44 -1.23
C ILE A 330 -33.04 -15.87 -0.61
N PHE A 331 -32.95 -15.08 0.47
CA PHE A 331 -34.13 -14.70 1.27
C PHE A 331 -34.69 -13.29 0.99
N ARG A 332 -34.03 -12.50 0.11
CA ARG A 332 -34.50 -11.18 -0.35
C ARG A 332 -35.06 -10.28 0.77
N GLU A 333 -34.45 -10.26 1.96
CA GLU A 333 -34.82 -9.30 3.00
C GLU A 333 -34.14 -7.95 2.72
N GLU A 334 -34.93 -6.99 2.22
CA GLU A 334 -34.59 -5.56 2.22
C GLU A 334 -34.60 -5.06 3.67
N LYS A 335 -33.49 -5.14 4.40
CA LYS A 335 -33.19 -4.20 5.50
C LYS A 335 -31.75 -4.30 6.00
N ALA A 336 -31.21 -3.10 6.23
CA ALA A 336 -29.91 -2.73 6.77
C ALA A 336 -28.76 -2.63 5.76
N GLU A 337 -28.44 -1.39 5.37
CA GLU A 337 -27.08 -1.01 4.95
C GLU A 337 -26.13 -1.35 6.10
N VAL A 338 -25.19 -2.26 5.85
CA VAL A 338 -24.15 -2.62 6.82
C VAL A 338 -22.80 -2.45 6.14
N SER A 339 -21.94 -1.66 6.78
CA SER A 339 -20.57 -1.38 6.32
C SER A 339 -19.73 -2.66 6.33
N PHE A 340 -19.07 -2.93 5.19
CA PHE A 340 -18.13 -4.04 5.00
C PHE A 340 -16.95 -3.99 5.98
N GLU A 341 -16.53 -2.78 6.40
CA GLU A 341 -15.49 -2.59 7.43
C GLU A 341 -15.93 -3.10 8.81
N GLY A 342 -17.21 -2.97 9.15
CA GLY A 342 -17.77 -3.46 10.41
C GLY A 342 -17.81 -4.99 10.52
N LEU A 343 -17.80 -5.70 9.38
CA LEU A 343 -17.78 -7.17 9.35
C LEU A 343 -16.37 -7.76 9.46
N LEU A 344 -15.35 -7.04 8.97
CA LEU A 344 -13.94 -7.45 9.01
C LEU A 344 -13.24 -7.04 10.31
N LEU A 345 -13.62 -5.88 10.87
CA LEU A 345 -13.08 -5.38 12.13
C LEU A 345 -13.77 -6.06 13.31
N ARG A 346 -12.98 -6.33 14.34
CA ARG A 346 -13.37 -7.01 15.57
C ARG A 346 -14.54 -6.27 16.25
N ASP A 347 -15.76 -6.72 16.02
CA ASP A 347 -16.91 -6.32 16.81
C ASP A 347 -16.73 -6.91 18.23
N LYS A 348 -16.53 -6.02 19.21
CA LYS A 348 -16.45 -6.36 20.64
C LYS A 348 -17.84 -6.48 21.27
N GLY A 349 -18.93 -6.32 20.50
CA GLY A 349 -20.30 -6.21 21.01
C GLY A 349 -21.21 -7.43 20.85
N MET A 350 -20.82 -8.49 20.14
CA MET A 350 -21.69 -9.68 19.96
C MET A 350 -21.19 -10.89 20.75
N GLU A 351 -21.19 -10.75 22.07
CA GLU A 351 -21.34 -11.88 22.98
C GLU A 351 -22.86 -12.10 23.18
N LYS A 352 -23.32 -13.35 22.99
CA LYS A 352 -24.71 -13.82 23.13
C LYS A 352 -25.67 -13.58 21.94
N ARG A 353 -25.48 -14.32 20.86
CA ARG A 353 -26.63 -15.02 20.24
C ARG A 353 -26.29 -16.50 20.09
N THR A 354 -26.90 -17.29 20.96
CA THR A 354 -26.98 -18.74 20.90
C THR A 354 -27.71 -19.13 19.62
N CYS A 355 -26.99 -19.62 18.61
CA CYS A 355 -27.58 -20.53 17.63
C CYS A 355 -27.52 -21.94 18.24
N THR A 356 -28.66 -22.34 18.78
CA THR A 356 -28.99 -23.72 19.10
C THR A 356 -28.98 -24.55 17.82
N GLU A 357 -28.25 -25.67 17.89
CA GLU A 357 -28.49 -26.95 17.23
C GLU A 357 -28.80 -26.96 15.72
N ASP A 358 -27.83 -27.40 14.91
CA ASP A 358 -28.04 -28.60 14.08
C ASP A 358 -26.72 -29.25 13.57
N TRP A 359 -26.53 -30.47 14.08
CA TRP A 359 -25.96 -31.70 13.51
C TRP A 359 -24.58 -31.81 12.78
N ARG A 360 -23.70 -32.58 13.45
CA ARG A 360 -22.61 -33.48 12.97
C ARG A 360 -21.53 -32.95 12.01
N TRP A 361 -20.59 -32.21 12.57
CA TRP A 361 -19.17 -32.52 12.34
C TRP A 361 -18.46 -32.40 13.70
N VAL A 362 -17.97 -33.51 14.26
CA VAL A 362 -16.97 -33.43 15.33
C VAL A 362 -15.84 -32.59 14.76
N SER A 363 -15.70 -31.35 15.27
CA SER A 363 -15.06 -30.31 14.47
C SER A 363 -13.65 -30.72 14.13
N HIS A 364 -13.33 -30.83 12.84
CA HIS A 364 -11.99 -31.17 12.35
C HIS A 364 -10.92 -30.32 13.04
N GLY A 365 -11.25 -29.07 13.42
CA GLY A 365 -10.37 -28.21 14.22
C GLY A 365 -10.09 -28.72 15.65
N LYS A 366 -11.05 -29.33 16.35
CA LYS A 366 -10.82 -29.97 17.66
C LYS A 366 -9.96 -31.23 17.52
N LEU A 367 -10.20 -32.04 16.47
CA LEU A 367 -9.40 -33.23 16.17
C LEU A 367 -7.95 -32.88 15.85
N ILE A 368 -7.72 -31.89 14.98
CA ILE A 368 -6.36 -31.45 14.61
C ILE A 368 -5.62 -30.89 15.83
N LYS A 369 -6.29 -30.09 16.68
CA LYS A 369 -5.69 -29.61 17.95
C LYS A 369 -5.33 -30.75 18.89
N ALA A 370 -6.18 -31.78 18.99
CA ALA A 370 -5.90 -32.94 19.82
C ALA A 370 -4.67 -33.71 19.30
N ILE A 371 -4.57 -33.91 17.99
CA ILE A 371 -3.40 -34.55 17.34
C ILE A 371 -2.13 -33.72 17.58
N GLN A 372 -2.17 -32.41 17.38
CA GLN A 372 -1.02 -31.52 17.62
C GLN A 372 -0.61 -31.51 19.10
N SER A 373 -1.58 -31.51 20.03
CA SER A 373 -1.31 -31.59 21.46
C SER A 373 -0.64 -32.92 21.83
N LEU A 374 -1.09 -34.04 21.25
CA LEU A 374 -0.47 -35.35 21.43
C LEU A 374 0.98 -35.37 20.92
N ILE A 375 1.24 -34.80 19.74
CA ILE A 375 2.59 -34.71 19.17
C ILE A 375 3.51 -33.87 20.07
N ILE A 376 3.03 -32.75 20.61
CA ILE A 376 3.80 -31.95 21.59
C ILE A 376 4.14 -32.78 22.81
N ILE A 377 3.18 -33.50 23.37
CA ILE A 377 3.39 -34.37 24.54
C ILE A 377 4.46 -35.43 24.22
N MET A 378 4.39 -36.08 23.06
CA MET A 378 5.41 -37.06 22.65
C MET A 378 6.81 -36.46 22.53
N PHE A 379 6.95 -35.27 21.94
CA PHE A 379 8.23 -34.58 21.85
C PHE A 379 8.76 -34.14 23.22
N VAL A 380 7.90 -33.65 24.11
CA VAL A 380 8.29 -33.28 25.48
C VAL A 380 8.76 -34.51 26.27
N LEU A 381 8.07 -35.64 26.14
CA LEU A 381 8.48 -36.91 26.76
C LEU A 381 9.81 -37.41 26.19
N GLY A 382 10.03 -37.29 24.88
CA GLY A 382 11.31 -37.61 24.25
C GLY A 382 12.46 -36.71 24.72
N ALA A 383 12.20 -35.41 24.90
CA ALA A 383 13.17 -34.47 25.46
C ALA A 383 13.52 -34.81 26.91
N LEU A 384 12.52 -35.13 27.73
CA LEU A 384 12.70 -35.54 29.12
C LEU A 384 13.48 -36.85 29.21
N TYR A 385 13.16 -37.83 28.37
CA TYR A 385 13.87 -39.11 28.30
C TYR A 385 15.35 -38.91 27.93
N GLY A 386 15.65 -38.12 26.90
CA GLY A 386 17.03 -37.81 26.49
C GLY A 386 17.82 -37.08 27.57
N ALA A 387 17.20 -36.15 28.28
CA ALA A 387 17.83 -35.44 29.40
C ALA A 387 18.13 -36.36 30.59
N LEU A 388 17.17 -37.21 30.98
CA LEU A 388 17.32 -38.12 32.13
C LEU A 388 18.37 -39.22 31.88
N TYR A 389 18.45 -39.77 30.66
CA TYR A 389 19.50 -40.71 30.27
C TYR A 389 20.86 -40.04 30.07
N GLY A 390 20.91 -38.87 29.43
CA GLY A 390 22.16 -38.13 29.21
C GLY A 390 22.82 -37.64 30.51
N LEU A 391 22.01 -37.40 31.56
CA LEU A 391 22.49 -37.06 32.91
C LEU A 391 22.79 -38.30 33.78
N GLY A 392 22.63 -39.51 33.27
CA GLY A 392 22.93 -40.76 33.99
C GLY A 392 21.96 -41.10 35.12
N ILE A 393 20.78 -40.47 35.17
CA ILE A 393 19.75 -40.68 36.21
C ILE A 393 18.97 -41.97 35.97
N LEU A 394 18.86 -42.41 34.72
CA LEU A 394 18.29 -43.69 34.32
C LEU A 394 19.42 -44.65 33.89
N SER A 395 19.63 -45.74 34.64
CA SER A 395 20.60 -46.79 34.32
C SER A 395 19.95 -47.91 33.50
N SER A 396 20.58 -48.35 32.40
CA SER A 396 20.11 -49.50 31.63
C SER A 396 20.22 -50.79 32.45
N SER A 397 19.09 -51.41 32.83
CA SER A 397 19.07 -52.77 33.33
C SER A 397 19.38 -53.76 32.20
N GLN A 398 20.32 -54.67 32.48
CA GLN A 398 20.98 -55.71 31.69
C GLN A 398 20.19 -56.48 30.61
N HIS A 399 20.94 -57.01 29.62
CA HIS A 399 20.84 -58.41 29.15
C HIS A 399 22.21 -58.94 28.66
N PRO A 400 22.42 -60.27 28.57
CA PRO A 400 23.57 -60.96 29.16
C PRO A 400 24.76 -61.15 28.22
N SER A 401 25.93 -61.27 28.84
CA SER A 401 27.22 -61.70 28.30
C SER A 401 27.15 -62.97 27.45
N GLY A 402 27.56 -62.85 26.18
CA GLY A 402 28.05 -63.99 25.38
C GLY A 402 29.40 -64.50 25.92
N PRO A 403 29.76 -65.77 25.65
CA PRO A 403 30.87 -66.44 26.34
C PRO A 403 32.24 -65.93 25.88
N PRO A 404 33.29 -66.09 26.70
CA PRO A 404 34.61 -65.53 26.44
C PRO A 404 35.35 -66.34 25.37
N VAL A 405 35.99 -65.62 24.45
CA VAL A 405 36.97 -66.16 23.50
C VAL A 405 38.27 -66.45 24.26
N THR A 406 38.77 -67.68 24.14
CA THR A 406 40.02 -68.16 24.71
C THR A 406 41.26 -67.60 23.99
N PRO A 407 42.40 -67.41 24.69
CA PRO A 407 43.63 -66.91 24.09
C PRO A 407 44.47 -68.05 23.46
N GLN A 408 45.05 -67.81 22.29
CA GLN A 408 46.14 -68.62 21.73
C GLN A 408 47.49 -67.89 21.85
N GLU A 409 48.33 -68.38 22.76
CA GLU A 409 49.79 -68.43 22.58
C GLU A 409 50.09 -69.74 21.83
N GLY A 410 51.05 -69.91 20.93
CA GLY A 410 52.13 -69.10 20.40
C GLY A 410 53.07 -70.07 19.66
N THR A 411 53.79 -69.64 18.61
CA THR A 411 55.10 -70.25 18.28
C THR A 411 55.94 -69.32 17.41
N GLN A 412 57.19 -69.18 17.83
CA GLN A 412 58.28 -68.39 17.24
C GLN A 412 58.78 -68.97 15.91
N SER A 413 59.33 -68.13 15.02
CA SER A 413 60.80 -68.01 14.80
C SER A 413 61.20 -67.40 13.45
N GLN A 414 62.33 -66.68 13.46
CA GLN A 414 63.23 -66.24 12.37
C GLN A 414 63.00 -64.89 11.62
N LYS A 415 63.48 -63.80 12.24
CA LYS A 415 64.67 -62.92 11.92
C LYS A 415 65.13 -62.70 10.44
N PRO A 416 65.94 -61.64 10.14
CA PRO A 416 65.52 -60.27 9.76
C PRO A 416 66.20 -59.72 8.47
N SER A 417 65.74 -58.59 7.91
CA SER A 417 66.64 -57.68 7.16
C SER A 417 66.07 -56.27 6.94
N SER A 418 66.72 -55.30 7.62
CA SER A 418 67.17 -53.96 7.19
C SER A 418 66.46 -53.17 6.05
N ALA A 419 66.05 -51.93 6.36
CA ALA A 419 66.46 -50.63 5.75
C ALA A 419 65.49 -49.52 6.26
N VAL A 420 65.87 -48.59 7.14
CA VAL A 420 66.59 -47.30 6.91
C VAL A 420 65.79 -46.41 5.94
N LEU A 421 65.14 -45.31 6.36
CA LEU A 421 65.71 -43.97 6.67
C LEU A 421 64.73 -43.10 7.50
N PRO A 422 65.22 -42.19 8.37
CA PRO A 422 64.46 -41.06 8.90
C PRO A 422 65.01 -39.68 8.47
N GLY A 423 64.11 -38.70 8.36
CA GLY A 423 64.36 -37.31 8.77
C GLY A 423 65.13 -36.37 7.82
N GLY A 424 64.62 -35.14 7.70
CA GLY A 424 65.42 -33.98 7.27
C GLY A 424 64.59 -32.79 6.74
N PRO A 425 64.49 -31.67 7.48
CA PRO A 425 63.96 -30.38 7.01
C PRO A 425 65.09 -29.46 6.48
N SER A 426 64.76 -28.42 5.68
CA SER A 426 65.39 -27.07 5.68
C SER A 426 65.23 -26.29 4.36
N SER A 427 64.75 -25.05 4.51
CA SER A 427 64.97 -23.78 3.77
C SER A 427 65.39 -23.76 2.28
N LYS A 428 64.60 -23.06 1.46
CA LYS A 428 64.84 -21.67 1.02
C LYS A 428 63.57 -21.06 0.42
#